data_AF-A0A9D1FX84-F1
#
_entry.id   AF-A0A9D1FX84-F1
#
_cell.length_a   1.000
_cell.length_b   1.000
_cell.length_c   1.000
_cell.angle_alpha   90.00
_cell.angle_beta   90.00
_cell.angle_gamma   90.00
#
_symmetry.space_group_name_H-M   'P 1'
#
loop_
_entity.id
_entity.type
_entity.pdbx_description
1 polymer ?
#
loop_
_entity_poly.entity_id
_entity_poly.type
_entity_poly.pdbx_seq_one_letter_code
_entity_poly.pdbx_strand_id
1 'polypeptide(L)'
;MLSSQSLNELVRKAENIHNLSEYAKFLTKNQDYFHSKFKMYIYYVNRIAQNEPDKPISEVHKIQRSGTSKLMARVLNSQADYLAELLKKEVFSDADKEKILNCSQYLKSVSGIPKAAVLKEELLKTLGSLESDKRWEIYTNVKHNIQNIYTYHIALQYNPDKSEGLSEQGYIVKNMLSYSQNKLTKVYTNIETDKRFNNMLICRDCSPKYSAFRYIANSPEGAGRVKQYADDISYAIAENKLIGNNSYLYEFMGAVNSVTKGKIKLSRNNIISEAQDKVFKEMKSDYIFEDYEGIPCACCGVETLTHKQKLNLFKEINRCENLHELNNLSNLYSKHLTAKGALIQKRFNRLLQTNPEIKEEDVMLSLQYLSKQDIKHEMQNIKKEIFEFSKKRKYNNFDKELLNDFIYKIDNKYSRMKPSELFRYDEYDELVSDTLNRMTSPYKKTLIKISKRNIKELYLKDALVSPPPLVVEKTGSQAKAMIQNIFKLSVLTVDHINPKSNGGKDDYANKVGYCKDCNNAKSGMVFPAWVALRPEININLPRHLKKIAEIIKKERIKDMQSYPETAARTSMRLARGKLNIPEKYDTIG
;
A
#
# COMPACT_ATOMS: atom_id res chain seq x y z
N MET A 1 17.39 16.14 0.88
CA MET A 1 17.35 16.43 -0.57
C MET A 1 17.02 17.90 -0.78
N LEU A 2 17.43 18.50 -1.89
CA LEU A 2 17.20 19.92 -2.19
C LEU A 2 16.14 20.11 -3.29
N SER A 3 15.23 21.07 -3.12
CA SER A 3 14.43 21.56 -4.25
C SER A 3 15.32 22.36 -5.22
N SER A 4 14.88 22.55 -6.46
CA SER A 4 15.56 23.43 -7.42
C SER A 4 15.78 24.84 -6.86
N GLN A 5 14.79 25.36 -6.11
CA GLN A 5 14.88 26.66 -5.46
C GLN A 5 15.95 26.69 -4.37
N SER A 6 15.95 25.70 -3.47
CA SER A 6 16.93 25.63 -2.37
C SER A 6 18.36 25.48 -2.90
N LEU A 7 18.53 24.70 -3.98
CA LEU A 7 19.82 24.57 -4.66
C LEU A 7 20.30 25.92 -5.18
N ASN A 8 19.44 26.65 -5.92
CA ASN A 8 19.81 27.95 -6.48
C ASN A 8 20.15 28.98 -5.39
N GLU A 9 19.44 28.96 -4.26
CA GLU A 9 19.73 29.84 -3.13
C GLU A 9 21.10 29.54 -2.50
N LEU A 10 21.42 28.26 -2.29
CA LEU A 10 22.74 27.86 -1.77
C LEU A 10 23.87 28.20 -2.74
N VAL A 11 23.65 28.02 -4.04
CA VAL A 11 24.60 28.42 -5.08
C VAL A 11 24.87 29.92 -5.00
N ARG A 12 23.83 30.76 -5.02
CA ARG A 12 23.99 32.23 -4.89
C ARG A 12 24.69 32.65 -3.60
N LYS A 13 24.42 31.98 -2.48
CA LYS A 13 25.15 32.23 -1.23
C LYS A 13 26.64 31.94 -1.38
N ALA A 14 27.01 30.85 -2.05
CA ALA A 14 28.41 30.51 -2.30
C ALA A 14 29.11 31.53 -3.21
N GLU A 15 28.42 32.10 -4.21
CA GLU A 15 29.01 33.09 -5.12
C GLU A 15 29.49 34.35 -4.40
N ASN A 16 28.75 34.78 -3.38
CA ASN A 16 29.02 35.98 -2.61
C ASN A 16 30.06 35.80 -1.50
N ILE A 17 30.68 34.62 -1.39
CA ILE A 17 31.74 34.35 -0.42
C ILE A 17 33.09 34.63 -1.06
N HIS A 18 33.87 35.52 -0.45
CA HIS A 18 35.15 35.97 -0.99
C HIS A 18 36.36 35.48 -0.20
N ASN A 19 36.19 35.05 1.06
CA ASN A 19 37.28 34.52 1.89
C ASN A 19 37.12 33.02 2.19
N LEU A 20 38.25 32.34 2.34
CA LEU A 20 38.30 30.89 2.49
C LEU A 20 37.68 30.40 3.81
N SER A 21 37.83 31.17 4.89
CA SER A 21 37.26 30.81 6.20
C SER A 21 35.72 30.76 6.17
N GLU A 22 35.08 31.76 5.56
CA GLU A 22 33.63 31.77 5.34
C GLU A 22 33.19 30.67 4.39
N TYR A 23 33.97 30.38 3.34
CA TYR A 23 33.64 29.31 2.40
C TYR A 23 33.67 27.94 3.10
N ALA A 24 34.69 27.70 3.91
CA ALA A 24 34.81 26.50 4.74
C ALA A 24 33.64 26.36 5.74
N LYS A 25 33.25 27.46 6.41
CA LYS A 25 32.08 27.50 7.29
C LYS A 25 30.78 27.22 6.54
N PHE A 26 30.61 27.80 5.35
CA PHE A 26 29.44 27.57 4.50
C PHE A 26 29.32 26.10 4.10
N LEU A 27 30.41 25.48 3.62
CA LEU A 27 30.41 24.08 3.24
C LEU A 27 30.09 23.17 4.42
N THR A 28 30.66 23.46 5.59
CA THR A 28 30.43 22.69 6.83
C THR A 28 28.99 22.83 7.32
N LYS A 29 28.43 24.05 7.34
CA LYS A 29 27.03 24.29 7.75
C LYS A 29 26.03 23.55 6.87
N ASN A 30 26.35 23.35 5.59
CA ASN A 30 25.47 22.71 4.62
C ASN A 30 25.89 21.27 4.28
N GLN A 31 26.78 20.65 5.07
CA GLN A 31 27.38 19.34 4.77
C GLN A 31 26.35 18.23 4.51
N ASP A 32 25.19 18.28 5.17
CA ASP A 32 24.13 17.28 5.06
C ASP A 32 23.41 17.30 3.69
N TYR A 33 23.55 18.39 2.94
CA TYR A 33 23.05 18.48 1.57
C TYR A 33 24.05 17.97 0.54
N PHE A 34 25.32 17.80 0.89
CA PHE A 34 26.32 17.27 -0.03
C PHE A 34 26.31 15.74 0.00
N HIS A 35 26.37 15.12 -1.18
CA HIS A 35 26.50 13.68 -1.29
C HIS A 35 27.78 13.20 -0.57
N SER A 36 27.76 12.02 0.05
CA SER A 36 28.89 11.48 0.84
C SER A 36 30.25 11.49 0.12
N LYS A 37 30.21 11.31 -1.21
CA LYS A 37 31.35 11.41 -2.14
C LYS A 37 32.13 12.74 -2.03
N PHE A 38 31.52 13.82 -1.55
CA PHE A 38 32.14 15.14 -1.44
C PHE A 38 32.62 15.50 -0.03
N LYS A 39 32.45 14.61 0.97
CA LYS A 39 32.93 14.88 2.34
C LYS A 39 34.44 15.13 2.40
N MET A 40 35.22 14.43 1.58
CA MET A 40 36.67 14.64 1.49
C MET A 40 37.03 16.05 0.98
N TYR A 41 36.25 16.61 0.05
CA TYR A 41 36.45 17.99 -0.42
C TYR A 41 36.25 18.97 0.73
N ILE A 42 35.13 18.85 1.44
CA ILE A 42 34.79 19.72 2.58
C ILE A 42 35.89 19.62 3.66
N TYR A 43 36.34 18.41 3.97
CA TYR A 43 37.44 18.17 4.91
C TYR A 43 38.73 18.89 4.50
N TYR A 44 39.16 18.76 3.24
CA TYR A 44 40.38 19.41 2.78
C TYR A 44 40.27 20.93 2.73
N VAL A 45 39.12 21.47 2.30
CA VAL A 45 38.89 22.93 2.33
C VAL A 45 38.98 23.44 3.77
N ASN A 46 38.35 22.74 4.73
CA ASN A 46 38.45 23.08 6.15
C ASN A 46 39.90 23.03 6.65
N ARG A 47 40.66 21.99 6.31
CA ARG A 47 42.07 21.85 6.72
C ARG A 47 42.95 22.97 6.18
N ILE A 48 42.76 23.36 4.92
CA ILE A 48 43.51 24.48 4.33
C ILE A 48 43.07 25.79 4.98
N ALA A 49 41.77 26.01 5.18
CA ALA A 49 41.26 27.21 5.85
C ALA A 49 41.78 27.38 7.28
N GLN A 50 42.03 26.28 8.00
CA GLN A 50 42.61 26.29 9.35
C GLN A 50 44.09 26.68 9.35
N ASN A 51 44.85 26.24 8.34
CA ASN A 51 46.30 26.45 8.28
C ASN A 51 46.69 27.73 7.53
N GLU A 52 45.88 28.12 6.53
CA GLU A 52 46.14 29.20 5.58
C GLU A 52 44.82 29.96 5.27
N PRO A 53 44.22 30.66 6.26
CA PRO A 53 42.88 31.25 6.14
C PRO A 53 42.74 32.33 5.06
N ASP A 54 43.84 33.00 4.71
CA ASP A 54 43.87 34.06 3.70
C ASP A 54 44.15 33.55 2.29
N LYS A 55 44.33 32.23 2.12
CA LYS A 55 44.58 31.64 0.80
C LYS A 55 43.38 31.87 -0.14
N PRO A 56 43.59 32.36 -1.37
CA PRO A 56 42.50 32.55 -2.32
C PRO A 56 41.75 31.25 -2.60
N ILE A 57 40.41 31.32 -2.61
CA ILE A 57 39.53 30.16 -2.87
C ILE A 57 39.88 29.49 -4.21
N SER A 58 40.22 30.28 -5.23
CA SER A 58 40.63 29.80 -6.56
C SER A 58 41.92 28.97 -6.53
N GLU A 59 42.87 29.33 -5.66
CA GLU A 59 44.10 28.55 -5.47
C GLU A 59 43.79 27.21 -4.78
N VAL A 60 42.92 27.22 -3.77
CA VAL A 60 42.44 26.00 -3.12
C VAL A 60 41.76 25.08 -4.13
N HIS A 61 40.91 25.61 -5.00
CA HIS A 61 40.28 24.85 -6.08
C HIS A 61 41.30 24.26 -7.06
N LYS A 62 42.33 25.02 -7.43
CA LYS A 62 43.43 24.55 -8.29
C LYS A 62 44.20 23.39 -7.63
N ILE A 63 44.52 23.51 -6.35
CA ILE A 63 45.16 22.43 -5.56
C ILE A 63 44.27 21.19 -5.58
N GLN A 64 42.98 21.33 -5.27
CA GLN A 64 42.02 20.22 -5.26
C GLN A 64 41.92 19.54 -6.63
N ARG A 65 41.76 20.32 -7.72
CA ARG A 65 41.73 19.81 -9.09
C ARG A 65 43.00 19.02 -9.43
N SER A 66 44.17 19.58 -9.16
CA SER A 66 45.44 18.90 -9.44
C SER A 66 45.62 17.61 -8.62
N GLY A 67 45.08 17.58 -7.40
CA GLY A 67 45.08 16.41 -6.53
C GLY A 67 44.24 15.24 -7.06
N THR A 68 43.24 15.49 -7.90
CA THR A 68 42.36 14.44 -8.42
C THR A 68 43.08 13.39 -9.26
N SER A 69 44.11 13.76 -10.02
CA SER A 69 44.93 12.81 -10.78
C SER A 69 45.72 11.87 -9.87
N LYS A 70 46.23 12.38 -8.74
CA LYS A 70 46.93 11.56 -7.73
C LYS A 70 45.96 10.60 -7.04
N LEU A 71 44.75 11.06 -6.73
CA LEU A 71 43.70 10.21 -6.16
C LEU A 71 43.26 9.12 -7.15
N MET A 72 43.10 9.46 -8.43
CA MET A 72 42.77 8.48 -9.47
C MET A 72 43.83 7.40 -9.58
N ALA A 73 45.12 7.76 -9.68
CA ALA A 73 46.21 6.81 -9.73
C ALA A 73 46.23 5.85 -8.51
N ARG A 74 46.01 6.39 -7.30
CA ARG A 74 45.90 5.56 -6.08
C ARG A 74 44.74 4.57 -6.15
N VAL A 75 43.56 5.02 -6.61
CA VAL A 75 42.39 4.14 -6.72
C VAL A 75 42.60 3.07 -7.78
N LEU A 76 43.14 3.41 -8.95
CA LEU A 76 43.44 2.44 -10.01
C LEU A 76 44.42 1.36 -9.52
N ASN A 77 45.51 1.75 -8.85
CA ASN A 77 46.44 0.80 -8.24
C ASN A 77 45.77 -0.07 -7.17
N SER A 78 44.99 0.54 -6.27
CA SER A 78 44.25 -0.21 -5.24
C SER A 78 43.26 -1.21 -5.84
N GLN A 79 42.58 -0.88 -6.94
CA GLN A 79 41.69 -1.83 -7.63
C GLN A 79 42.48 -2.93 -8.35
N ALA A 80 43.65 -2.62 -8.91
CA ALA A 80 44.52 -3.61 -9.51
C ALA A 80 45.05 -4.61 -8.46
N ASP A 81 45.39 -4.13 -7.27
CA ASP A 81 45.84 -4.97 -6.14
C ASP A 81 44.69 -5.81 -5.57
N TYR A 82 43.47 -5.26 -5.51
CA TYR A 82 42.27 -6.05 -5.20
C TYR A 82 42.09 -7.23 -6.16
N LEU A 83 42.23 -7.00 -7.47
CA LEU A 83 42.12 -8.06 -8.47
C LEU A 83 43.24 -9.11 -8.33
N ALA A 84 44.46 -8.68 -8.01
CA ALA A 84 45.58 -9.58 -7.77
C ALA A 84 45.38 -10.44 -6.51
N GLU A 85 44.81 -9.86 -5.45
CA GLU A 85 44.43 -10.60 -4.23
C GLU A 85 43.27 -11.56 -4.47
N LEU A 86 42.31 -11.18 -5.33
CA LEU A 86 41.18 -12.04 -5.69
C LEU A 86 41.65 -13.33 -6.38
N LEU A 87 42.65 -13.23 -7.27
CA LEU A 87 43.27 -14.39 -7.94
C LEU A 87 43.95 -15.37 -6.98
N LYS A 88 44.38 -14.92 -5.79
CA LYS A 88 44.98 -15.78 -4.76
C LYS A 88 43.94 -16.49 -3.89
N LYS A 89 42.75 -15.89 -3.74
CA LYS A 89 41.73 -16.31 -2.77
C LYS A 89 40.62 -17.15 -3.38
N GLU A 90 40.41 -17.05 -4.69
CA GLU A 90 39.30 -17.70 -5.36
C GLU A 90 39.77 -18.56 -6.55
N VAL A 91 38.95 -19.54 -6.91
CA VAL A 91 39.21 -20.45 -8.02
C VAL A 91 38.52 -19.92 -9.27
N PHE A 92 39.32 -19.56 -10.28
CA PHE A 92 38.85 -19.13 -11.60
C PHE A 92 39.33 -20.09 -12.69
N SER A 93 38.62 -20.14 -13.82
CA SER A 93 39.12 -20.79 -15.04
C SER A 93 40.36 -20.06 -15.56
N ASP A 94 41.20 -20.72 -16.35
CA ASP A 94 42.42 -20.08 -16.87
C ASP A 94 42.10 -18.90 -17.79
N ALA A 95 40.99 -18.98 -18.54
CA ALA A 95 40.48 -17.87 -19.35
C ALA A 95 40.05 -16.67 -18.48
N ASP A 96 39.40 -16.89 -17.34
CA ASP A 96 39.02 -15.81 -16.43
C ASP A 96 40.22 -15.23 -15.67
N LYS A 97 41.21 -16.06 -15.31
CA LYS A 97 42.48 -15.58 -14.72
C LYS A 97 43.18 -14.62 -15.68
N GLU A 98 43.25 -14.96 -16.96
CA GLU A 98 43.86 -14.11 -17.99
C GLU A 98 43.14 -12.77 -18.10
N LYS A 99 41.79 -12.77 -18.17
CA LYS A 99 40.99 -11.54 -18.21
C LYS A 99 41.18 -10.66 -16.98
N ILE A 100 41.23 -11.24 -15.77
CA ILE A 100 41.46 -10.52 -14.52
C ILE A 100 42.87 -9.92 -14.49
N LEU A 101 43.89 -10.68 -14.92
CA LEU A 101 45.27 -10.22 -14.99
C LEU A 101 45.42 -9.07 -15.98
N ASN A 102 44.83 -9.19 -17.17
CA ASN A 102 44.81 -8.15 -18.20
C ASN A 102 44.16 -6.86 -17.68
N CYS A 103 43.05 -6.97 -16.94
CA CYS A 103 42.43 -5.81 -16.30
C CYS A 103 43.36 -5.18 -15.24
N SER A 104 43.99 -6.00 -14.39
CA SER A 104 44.92 -5.51 -13.35
C SER A 104 46.11 -4.76 -13.97
N GLN A 105 46.70 -5.31 -15.03
CA GLN A 105 47.81 -4.69 -15.76
C GLN A 105 47.38 -3.38 -16.44
N TYR A 106 46.21 -3.36 -17.09
CA TYR A 106 45.65 -2.14 -17.67
C TYR A 106 45.46 -1.05 -16.61
N LEU A 107 44.86 -1.37 -15.46
CA LEU A 107 44.65 -0.39 -14.39
C LEU A 107 45.97 0.20 -13.88
N LYS A 108 47.05 -0.58 -13.82
CA LYS A 108 48.40 -0.12 -13.43
C LYS A 108 49.09 0.73 -14.50
N SER A 109 48.77 0.52 -15.78
CA SER A 109 49.41 1.25 -16.89
C SER A 109 48.79 2.63 -17.15
N VAL A 110 47.58 2.87 -16.66
CA VAL A 110 46.88 4.15 -16.83
C VAL A 110 47.58 5.27 -16.07
N SER A 111 48.02 6.29 -16.80
CA SER A 111 48.54 7.54 -16.23
C SER A 111 47.45 8.63 -16.20
N GLY A 112 47.39 9.36 -15.08
CA GLY A 112 46.45 10.46 -14.91
C GLY A 112 44.98 10.01 -14.81
N ILE A 113 44.09 10.75 -15.46
CA ILE A 113 42.66 10.47 -15.47
C ILE A 113 42.30 9.88 -16.83
N PRO A 114 41.92 8.58 -16.89
CA PRO A 114 41.59 7.95 -18.17
C PRO A 114 40.37 8.63 -18.81
N LYS A 115 40.15 8.34 -20.10
CA LYS A 115 38.86 8.66 -20.73
C LYS A 115 37.82 7.65 -20.24
N ALA A 116 36.67 8.13 -19.75
CA ALA A 116 35.64 7.28 -19.17
C ALA A 116 35.11 6.20 -20.14
N ALA A 117 35.04 6.52 -21.45
CA ALA A 117 34.63 5.56 -22.47
C ALA A 117 35.62 4.40 -22.62
N VAL A 118 36.93 4.72 -22.68
CA VAL A 118 38.01 3.73 -22.82
C VAL A 118 38.05 2.81 -21.60
N LEU A 119 38.01 3.37 -20.40
CA LEU A 119 37.98 2.57 -19.18
C LEU A 119 36.73 1.67 -19.13
N LYS A 120 35.56 2.17 -19.52
CA LYS A 120 34.33 1.37 -19.55
C LYS A 120 34.46 0.19 -20.50
N GLU A 121 35.02 0.43 -21.68
CA GLU A 121 35.23 -0.60 -22.70
C GLU A 121 36.20 -1.68 -22.19
N GLU A 122 37.32 -1.29 -21.61
CA GLU A 122 38.29 -2.24 -21.05
C GLU A 122 37.72 -3.06 -19.88
N LEU A 123 36.98 -2.43 -18.97
CA LEU A 123 36.31 -3.15 -17.88
C LEU A 123 35.24 -4.13 -18.40
N LEU A 124 34.55 -3.81 -19.50
CA LEU A 124 33.55 -4.71 -20.10
C LEU A 124 34.21 -5.86 -20.86
N LYS A 125 35.27 -5.57 -21.62
CA LYS A 125 36.04 -6.55 -22.37
C LYS A 125 36.72 -7.56 -21.45
N THR A 126 37.15 -7.14 -20.27
CA THR A 126 37.81 -8.00 -19.27
C THR A 126 36.82 -8.52 -18.23
N LEU A 127 36.49 -7.73 -17.22
CA LEU A 127 35.66 -8.14 -16.09
C LEU A 127 34.20 -8.40 -16.51
N GLY A 128 33.66 -7.65 -17.48
CA GLY A 128 32.31 -7.85 -17.99
C GLY A 128 32.12 -9.08 -18.87
N SER A 129 33.19 -9.77 -19.23
CA SER A 129 33.19 -10.97 -20.09
C SER A 129 33.60 -12.25 -19.36
N LEU A 130 33.74 -12.19 -18.03
CA LEU A 130 34.06 -13.36 -17.21
C LEU A 130 32.98 -14.45 -17.33
N GLU A 131 33.36 -15.70 -17.11
CA GLU A 131 32.45 -16.85 -17.05
C GLU A 131 31.97 -17.12 -15.62
N SER A 132 32.73 -16.66 -14.62
CA SER A 132 32.36 -16.74 -13.20
C SER A 132 30.97 -16.16 -12.90
N ASP A 133 30.25 -16.83 -12.02
CA ASP A 133 28.99 -16.36 -11.41
C ASP A 133 29.15 -15.03 -10.64
N LYS A 134 30.35 -14.74 -10.15
CA LYS A 134 30.73 -13.48 -9.48
C LYS A 134 31.07 -12.34 -10.44
N ARG A 135 31.02 -12.55 -11.76
CA ARG A 135 31.35 -11.54 -12.78
C ARG A 135 30.85 -10.13 -12.46
N TRP A 136 29.55 -10.02 -12.18
CA TRP A 136 28.92 -8.72 -12.00
C TRP A 136 29.27 -8.08 -10.66
N GLU A 137 29.58 -8.88 -9.64
CA GLU A 137 30.07 -8.39 -8.35
C GLU A 137 31.45 -7.74 -8.53
N ILE A 138 32.38 -8.47 -9.14
CA ILE A 138 33.76 -8.02 -9.39
C ILE A 138 33.76 -6.76 -10.27
N TYR A 139 33.04 -6.80 -11.40
CA TYR A 139 32.89 -5.66 -12.30
C TYR A 139 32.33 -4.43 -11.57
N THR A 140 31.27 -4.62 -10.77
CA THR A 140 30.61 -3.50 -10.08
C THR A 140 31.51 -2.89 -9.01
N ASN A 141 32.24 -3.70 -8.25
CA ASN A 141 33.15 -3.24 -7.21
C ASN A 141 34.27 -2.35 -7.80
N VAL A 142 34.97 -2.84 -8.82
CA VAL A 142 36.06 -2.08 -9.48
C VAL A 142 35.53 -0.79 -10.09
N LYS A 143 34.42 -0.89 -10.85
CA LYS A 143 33.80 0.26 -11.51
C LYS A 143 33.34 1.32 -10.52
N HIS A 144 32.69 0.94 -9.42
CA HIS A 144 32.12 1.89 -8.47
C HIS A 144 33.20 2.76 -7.81
N ASN A 145 34.31 2.16 -7.39
CA ASN A 145 35.43 2.87 -6.77
C ASN A 145 36.05 3.90 -7.73
N ILE A 146 36.21 3.54 -9.01
CA ILE A 146 36.76 4.46 -10.01
C ILE A 146 35.76 5.59 -10.36
N GLN A 147 34.47 5.25 -10.51
CA GLN A 147 33.42 6.23 -10.81
C GLN A 147 33.27 7.32 -9.74
N ASN A 148 33.54 6.99 -8.48
CA ASN A 148 33.50 7.97 -7.38
C ASN A 148 34.56 9.07 -7.57
N ILE A 149 35.75 8.72 -8.04
CA ILE A 149 36.82 9.71 -8.33
C ILE A 149 36.48 10.53 -9.58
N TYR A 150 35.91 9.94 -10.63
CA TYR A 150 35.42 10.71 -11.77
C TYR A 150 34.37 11.74 -11.37
N THR A 151 33.42 11.34 -10.52
CA THR A 151 32.39 12.23 -9.98
C THR A 151 33.02 13.42 -9.25
N TYR A 152 34.00 13.12 -8.39
CA TYR A 152 34.77 14.14 -7.68
C TYR A 152 35.52 15.08 -8.63
N HIS A 153 36.20 14.52 -9.64
CA HIS A 153 36.95 15.28 -10.64
C HIS A 153 36.04 16.20 -11.45
N ILE A 154 34.94 15.68 -11.99
CA ILE A 154 33.99 16.43 -12.82
C ILE A 154 33.38 17.58 -12.01
N ALA A 155 33.03 17.35 -10.74
CA ALA A 155 32.42 18.38 -9.91
C ALA A 155 33.33 19.61 -9.71
N LEU A 156 34.65 19.41 -9.77
CA LEU A 156 35.66 20.46 -9.59
C LEU A 156 36.12 21.13 -10.89
N GLN A 157 35.73 20.59 -12.06
CA GLN A 157 36.06 21.19 -13.34
C GLN A 157 35.27 22.48 -13.53
N TYR A 158 35.98 23.59 -13.69
CA TYR A 158 35.39 24.89 -14.01
C TYR A 158 35.83 25.30 -15.41
N ASN A 159 34.85 25.64 -16.24
CA ASN A 159 35.06 26.25 -17.53
C ASN A 159 34.15 27.49 -17.58
N PRO A 160 34.70 28.72 -17.67
CA PRO A 160 33.93 29.95 -17.72
C PRO A 160 32.82 29.92 -18.79
N ASP A 161 33.11 29.41 -19.99
CA ASP A 161 32.17 29.36 -21.12
C ASP A 161 31.01 28.37 -20.89
N LYS A 162 31.17 27.44 -19.95
CA LYS A 162 30.17 26.42 -19.59
C LYS A 162 29.62 26.59 -18.18
N SER A 163 29.92 27.71 -17.54
CA SER A 163 29.61 27.96 -16.13
C SER A 163 28.22 28.55 -15.88
N GLU A 164 27.45 28.82 -16.94
CA GLU A 164 26.13 29.47 -16.86
C GLU A 164 26.18 30.84 -16.16
N GLY A 165 27.30 31.56 -16.29
CA GLY A 165 27.52 32.86 -15.66
C GLY A 165 27.85 32.80 -14.17
N LEU A 166 28.07 31.60 -13.62
CA LEU A 166 28.42 31.42 -12.21
C LEU A 166 29.91 31.65 -11.95
N SER A 167 30.21 32.17 -10.76
CA SER A 167 31.58 32.16 -10.23
C SER A 167 32.13 30.73 -10.13
N GLU A 168 33.46 30.58 -10.06
CA GLU A 168 34.11 29.28 -9.91
C GLU A 168 33.57 28.50 -8.69
N GLN A 169 33.47 29.16 -7.52
CA GLN A 169 32.89 28.57 -6.31
C GLN A 169 31.41 28.24 -6.45
N GLY A 170 30.62 29.12 -7.06
CA GLY A 170 29.19 28.88 -7.32
C GLY A 170 28.98 27.66 -8.20
N TYR A 171 29.76 27.53 -9.27
CA TYR A 171 29.69 26.41 -10.19
C TYR A 171 30.09 25.07 -9.53
N ILE A 172 31.17 25.07 -8.75
CA ILE A 172 31.62 23.87 -8.02
C ILE A 172 30.57 23.44 -6.99
N VAL A 173 30.03 24.38 -6.20
CA VAL A 173 28.95 24.10 -5.23
C VAL A 173 27.70 23.57 -5.95
N LYS A 174 27.30 24.18 -7.08
CA LYS A 174 26.18 23.69 -7.90
C LYS A 174 26.40 22.25 -8.35
N ASN A 175 27.57 21.93 -8.88
CA ASN A 175 27.89 20.58 -9.34
C ASN A 175 27.78 19.56 -8.21
N MET A 176 28.32 19.87 -7.03
CA MET A 176 28.24 18.97 -5.87
C MET A 176 26.81 18.82 -5.33
N LEU A 177 26.06 19.92 -5.20
CA LEU A 177 24.67 19.90 -4.70
C LEU A 177 23.69 19.26 -5.69
N SER A 178 23.99 19.27 -6.99
CA SER A 178 23.11 18.70 -8.02
C SER A 178 22.80 17.22 -7.80
N TYR A 179 23.72 16.46 -7.18
CA TYR A 179 23.54 15.05 -6.82
C TYR A 179 22.41 14.85 -5.80
N SER A 180 22.20 15.82 -4.92
CA SER A 180 21.18 15.82 -3.87
C SER A 180 19.89 16.53 -4.25
N GLN A 181 19.83 17.11 -5.45
CA GLN A 181 18.63 17.73 -5.98
C GLN A 181 17.54 16.67 -6.10
N ASN A 182 16.34 16.99 -5.61
CA ASN A 182 15.19 16.13 -5.74
C ASN A 182 14.74 16.06 -7.20
N LYS A 183 14.22 14.90 -7.58
CA LYS A 183 13.63 14.63 -8.88
C LYS A 183 12.42 13.75 -8.66
N LEU A 184 11.27 14.20 -9.14
CA LEU A 184 10.09 13.36 -9.21
C LEU A 184 10.36 12.22 -10.19
N THR A 185 10.32 10.99 -9.70
CA THR A 185 10.63 9.80 -10.50
C THR A 185 9.49 8.80 -10.41
N LYS A 186 9.16 8.21 -11.57
CA LYS A 186 8.21 7.09 -11.63
C LYS A 186 8.82 5.85 -10.98
N VAL A 187 8.11 5.30 -10.02
CA VAL A 187 8.49 4.10 -9.26
C VAL A 187 8.34 2.85 -10.12
N TYR A 188 7.32 2.84 -10.99
CA TYR A 188 7.02 1.78 -11.95
C TYR A 188 6.95 2.36 -13.37
N THR A 189 7.87 1.93 -14.23
CA THR A 189 7.91 2.30 -15.64
C THR A 189 6.85 1.59 -16.47
N ASN A 190 6.39 0.42 -16.03
CA ASN A 190 5.45 -0.44 -16.78
C ASN A 190 3.99 -0.25 -16.36
N ILE A 191 3.74 0.62 -15.39
CA ILE A 191 2.38 0.99 -14.97
C ILE A 191 2.07 2.33 -15.63
N GLU A 192 1.32 2.30 -16.73
CA GLU A 192 0.75 3.47 -17.41
C GLU A 192 -0.38 4.07 -16.58
N THR A 193 -0.09 4.49 -15.36
CA THR A 193 -1.06 5.23 -14.57
C THR A 193 -0.43 6.55 -14.15
N ASP A 194 -1.12 7.66 -14.43
CA ASP A 194 -0.85 8.99 -13.86
C ASP A 194 -1.21 9.07 -12.36
N LYS A 195 -1.43 7.93 -11.71
CA LYS A 195 -1.77 7.86 -10.30
C LYS A 195 -0.56 8.28 -9.46
N ARG A 196 -0.82 9.20 -8.53
CA ARG A 196 0.18 9.90 -7.70
C ARG A 196 1.12 8.96 -6.95
N PHE A 197 0.62 7.83 -6.46
CA PHE A 197 1.44 6.81 -5.77
C PHE A 197 2.58 6.23 -6.62
N ASN A 198 2.52 6.35 -7.94
CA ASN A 198 3.59 5.90 -8.83
C ASN A 198 4.74 6.92 -8.90
N ASN A 199 4.68 8.03 -8.17
CA ASN A 199 5.73 9.05 -8.16
C ASN A 199 6.38 9.14 -6.77
N MET A 200 7.71 9.24 -6.74
CA MET A 200 8.49 9.43 -5.52
C MET A 200 9.56 10.49 -5.75
N LEU A 201 9.85 11.30 -4.73
CA LEU A 201 11.01 12.18 -4.75
C LEU A 201 12.26 11.35 -4.46
N ILE A 202 13.19 11.35 -5.41
CA ILE A 202 14.52 10.75 -5.22
C ILE A 202 15.60 11.75 -5.60
N CYS A 203 16.81 11.53 -5.09
CA CYS A 203 17.96 12.34 -5.46
C CYS A 203 18.33 12.13 -6.94
N ARG A 204 18.94 13.12 -7.60
CA ARG A 204 19.41 12.94 -9.00
C ARG A 204 20.44 11.83 -9.13
N ASP A 205 21.35 11.63 -8.17
CA ASP A 205 22.29 10.48 -8.21
C ASP A 205 21.57 9.13 -8.17
N CYS A 206 20.38 9.11 -7.57
CA CYS A 206 19.53 7.94 -7.39
C CYS A 206 18.67 7.64 -8.64
N SER A 207 18.56 8.57 -9.60
CA SER A 207 17.69 8.54 -10.79
C SER A 207 18.55 8.54 -12.07
N PRO A 208 18.63 7.50 -12.95
CA PRO A 208 17.58 6.55 -13.32
C PRO A 208 18.13 5.10 -13.48
N LYS A 209 18.08 4.29 -12.43
CA LYS A 209 18.23 2.83 -12.60
C LYS A 209 16.83 2.25 -12.75
N TYR A 210 16.47 1.75 -13.93
CA TYR A 210 15.24 0.97 -14.12
C TYR A 210 15.19 -0.08 -13.00
N SER A 211 14.16 -0.04 -12.14
CA SER A 211 14.03 -0.79 -10.87
C SER A 211 14.54 -0.12 -9.56
N ALA A 212 14.91 1.16 -9.55
CA ALA A 212 15.44 1.86 -8.36
C ALA A 212 14.65 1.58 -7.08
N PHE A 213 13.31 1.57 -7.15
CA PHE A 213 12.49 1.23 -5.99
C PHE A 213 12.64 -0.23 -5.55
N ARG A 214 12.63 -1.21 -6.47
CA ARG A 214 12.84 -2.62 -6.14
C ARG A 214 14.25 -2.86 -5.59
N TYR A 215 15.26 -2.15 -6.11
CA TYR A 215 16.63 -2.22 -5.62
C TYR A 215 16.76 -1.61 -4.22
N ILE A 216 16.25 -0.40 -4.01
CA ILE A 216 16.24 0.28 -2.70
C ILE A 216 15.45 -0.55 -1.69
N ALA A 217 14.28 -1.06 -2.07
CA ALA A 217 13.40 -1.75 -1.14
C ALA A 217 13.87 -3.18 -0.77
N ASN A 218 14.82 -3.76 -1.51
CA ASN A 218 15.37 -5.09 -1.21
C ASN A 218 16.74 -5.04 -0.52
N SER A 219 17.34 -3.86 -0.27
CA SER A 219 18.52 -3.73 0.59
C SER A 219 18.11 -3.37 2.03
N PRO A 220 18.84 -3.84 3.06
CA PRO A 220 18.54 -3.49 4.46
C PRO A 220 18.54 -1.97 4.70
N GLU A 221 19.54 -1.27 4.14
CA GLU A 221 19.68 0.18 4.25
C GLU A 221 18.56 0.93 3.52
N GLY A 222 18.17 0.45 2.33
CA GLY A 222 17.11 1.09 1.56
C GLY A 222 15.73 0.87 2.16
N ALA A 223 15.49 -0.26 2.83
CA ALA A 223 14.27 -0.49 3.60
C ALA A 223 14.12 0.53 4.75
N GLY A 224 15.22 0.84 5.46
CA GLY A 224 15.24 1.90 6.47
C GLY A 224 14.92 3.27 5.89
N ARG A 225 15.51 3.61 4.73
CA ARG A 225 15.28 4.90 4.05
C ARG A 225 13.85 5.06 3.53
N VAL A 226 13.19 3.98 3.10
CA VAL A 226 11.78 4.02 2.68
C VAL A 226 10.85 4.27 3.87
N LYS A 227 11.15 3.72 5.05
CA LYS A 227 10.42 4.03 6.29
C LYS A 227 10.60 5.50 6.66
N GLN A 228 11.85 5.97 6.71
CA GLN A 228 12.16 7.37 6.99
C GLN A 228 11.42 8.32 6.04
N TYR A 229 11.35 8.00 4.74
CA TYR A 229 10.62 8.82 3.77
C TYR A 229 9.12 8.95 4.10
N ALA A 230 8.48 7.85 4.52
CA ALA A 230 7.08 7.89 4.95
C ALA A 230 6.90 8.73 6.23
N ASP A 231 7.83 8.63 7.17
CA ASP A 231 7.83 9.39 8.41
C ASP A 231 8.03 10.89 8.13
N ASP A 232 8.99 11.26 7.27
CA ASP A 232 9.25 12.65 6.87
C ASP A 232 8.02 13.30 6.21
N ILE A 233 7.33 12.56 5.32
CA ILE A 233 6.07 13.02 4.73
C ILE A 233 5.00 13.18 5.81
N SER A 234 4.92 12.23 6.75
CA SER A 234 3.96 12.31 7.85
C SER A 234 4.17 13.57 8.69
N TYR A 235 5.40 13.89 9.07
CA TYR A 235 5.73 15.12 9.78
C TYR A 235 5.37 16.36 8.96
N ALA A 236 5.71 16.37 7.67
CA ALA A 236 5.38 17.49 6.79
C ALA A 236 3.85 17.72 6.66
N ILE A 237 3.05 16.64 6.64
CA ILE A 237 1.58 16.73 6.68
C ILE A 237 1.12 17.33 8.01
N ALA A 238 1.62 16.81 9.14
CA ALA A 238 1.21 17.29 10.46
C ALA A 238 1.53 18.77 10.67
N GLU A 239 2.69 19.22 10.19
CA GLU A 239 3.16 20.61 10.29
C GLU A 239 2.56 21.54 9.23
N ASN A 240 1.66 21.07 8.37
CA ASN A 240 1.10 21.84 7.23
C ASN A 240 2.16 22.35 6.24
N LYS A 241 3.30 21.66 6.14
CA LYS A 241 4.35 21.97 5.15
C LYS A 241 4.00 21.49 3.74
N LEU A 242 2.97 20.65 3.60
CA LEU A 242 2.44 20.19 2.32
C LEU A 242 1.07 20.84 2.05
N ILE A 243 0.87 21.36 0.84
CA ILE A 243 -0.40 21.94 0.40
C ILE A 243 -1.21 20.85 -0.34
N GLY A 244 -2.23 20.32 0.34
CA GLY A 244 -3.10 19.25 -0.17
C GLY A 244 -2.38 17.91 -0.40
N ASN A 245 -3.12 16.92 -0.92
CA ASN A 245 -2.60 15.59 -1.28
C ASN A 245 -2.09 14.76 -0.10
N ASN A 246 -2.65 14.93 1.09
CA ASN A 246 -2.27 14.12 2.25
C ASN A 246 -2.50 12.62 1.95
N SER A 247 -3.51 12.28 1.13
CA SER A 247 -3.79 10.89 0.72
C SER A 247 -2.61 10.19 0.06
N TYR A 248 -1.65 10.93 -0.51
CA TYR A 248 -0.42 10.38 -1.08
C TYR A 248 0.30 9.44 -0.11
N LEU A 249 0.38 9.80 1.18
CA LEU A 249 1.06 8.98 2.18
C LEU A 249 0.46 7.57 2.25
N TYR A 250 -0.87 7.46 2.30
CA TYR A 250 -1.54 6.15 2.37
C TYR A 250 -1.48 5.38 1.04
N GLU A 251 -1.56 6.07 -0.08
CA GLU A 251 -1.42 5.44 -1.40
C GLU A 251 0.02 4.90 -1.59
N PHE A 252 1.04 5.68 -1.20
CA PHE A 252 2.44 5.28 -1.20
C PHE A 252 2.68 4.06 -0.31
N MET A 253 2.23 4.09 0.94
CA MET A 253 2.39 2.95 1.87
C MET A 253 1.75 1.67 1.32
N GLY A 254 0.57 1.79 0.71
CA GLY A 254 -0.10 0.67 0.03
C GLY A 254 0.74 0.10 -1.12
N ALA A 255 1.30 0.98 -1.96
CA ALA A 255 2.15 0.59 -3.07
C ALA A 255 3.44 -0.11 -2.59
N VAL A 256 4.11 0.44 -1.56
CA VAL A 256 5.33 -0.17 -0.97
C VAL A 256 5.04 -1.57 -0.44
N ASN A 257 3.99 -1.72 0.38
CA ASN A 257 3.63 -3.02 0.96
C ASN A 257 3.32 -4.05 -0.13
N SER A 258 2.58 -3.64 -1.17
CA SER A 258 2.23 -4.50 -2.29
C SER A 258 3.46 -4.97 -3.07
N VAL A 259 4.34 -4.05 -3.45
CA VAL A 259 5.46 -4.36 -4.35
C VAL A 259 6.59 -5.08 -3.65
N THR A 260 6.81 -4.79 -2.38
CA THR A 260 7.79 -5.52 -1.58
C THR A 260 7.24 -6.86 -1.09
N LYS A 261 5.97 -7.19 -1.42
CA LYS A 261 5.25 -8.37 -0.91
C LYS A 261 5.33 -8.46 0.62
N GLY A 262 5.23 -7.31 1.29
CA GLY A 262 5.29 -7.20 2.74
C GLY A 262 6.69 -7.24 3.37
N LYS A 263 7.79 -7.30 2.58
CA LYS A 263 9.16 -7.22 3.14
C LYS A 263 9.42 -5.89 3.84
N ILE A 264 8.91 -4.79 3.28
CA ILE A 264 8.82 -3.51 4.00
C ILE A 264 7.39 -3.36 4.46
N LYS A 265 7.17 -3.50 5.78
CA LYS A 265 5.87 -3.25 6.40
C LYS A 265 5.77 -1.77 6.79
N LEU A 266 5.01 -1.00 6.02
CA LEU A 266 4.55 0.34 6.40
C LEU A 266 3.13 0.23 6.96
N SER A 267 2.94 0.65 8.21
CA SER A 267 1.65 0.57 8.91
C SER A 267 1.11 1.96 9.18
N ARG A 268 -0.19 2.16 8.95
CA ARG A 268 -0.88 3.42 9.29
C ARG A 268 -0.73 3.75 10.78
N ASN A 269 -0.60 2.73 11.64
CA ASN A 269 -0.42 2.93 13.07
C ASN A 269 0.92 3.57 13.44
N ASN A 270 1.91 3.51 12.54
CA ASN A 270 3.25 4.05 12.79
C ASN A 270 3.37 5.50 12.30
N ILE A 271 2.33 6.02 11.66
CA ILE A 271 2.22 7.41 11.23
C ILE A 271 1.73 8.23 12.41
N ILE A 272 2.22 9.46 12.57
CA ILE A 272 1.76 10.34 13.65
C ILE A 272 0.27 10.68 13.50
N SER A 273 -0.44 10.77 14.62
CA SER A 273 -1.91 10.89 14.69
C SER A 273 -2.47 12.05 13.88
N GLU A 274 -1.82 13.20 13.96
CA GLU A 274 -2.19 14.44 13.31
C GLU A 274 -2.20 14.30 11.79
N ALA A 275 -1.23 13.56 11.25
CA ALA A 275 -1.20 13.25 9.83
C ALA A 275 -2.32 12.27 9.46
N GLN A 276 -2.55 11.24 10.26
CA GLN A 276 -3.63 10.28 10.01
C GLN A 276 -5.01 10.97 9.91
N ASP A 277 -5.29 11.92 10.80
CA ASP A 277 -6.55 12.66 10.84
C ASP A 277 -6.74 13.54 9.60
N LYS A 278 -5.68 14.24 9.15
CA LYS A 278 -5.72 15.07 7.94
C LYS A 278 -5.92 14.22 6.68
N VAL A 279 -5.17 13.13 6.57
CA VAL A 279 -5.32 12.15 5.47
C VAL A 279 -6.73 11.59 5.44
N PHE A 280 -7.27 11.23 6.60
CA PHE A 280 -8.62 10.68 6.72
C PHE A 280 -9.69 11.69 6.29
N LYS A 281 -9.58 12.96 6.74
CA LYS A 281 -10.49 14.03 6.32
C LYS A 281 -10.48 14.25 4.82
N GLU A 282 -9.31 14.24 4.19
CA GLU A 282 -9.18 14.41 2.74
C GLU A 282 -9.75 13.22 1.96
N MET A 283 -9.62 12.00 2.48
CA MET A 283 -10.14 10.78 1.84
C MET A 283 -11.61 10.50 2.13
N LYS A 284 -12.27 11.31 2.96
CA LYS A 284 -13.65 11.08 3.36
C LYS A 284 -14.60 11.36 2.20
N SER A 285 -15.68 10.57 2.11
CA SER A 285 -16.77 10.85 1.17
C SER A 285 -17.35 12.25 1.43
N ASP A 286 -17.80 12.90 0.36
CA ASP A 286 -18.57 14.14 0.40
C ASP A 286 -19.93 14.00 1.09
N TYR A 287 -20.37 12.77 1.44
CA TYR A 287 -21.60 12.50 2.17
C TYR A 287 -21.49 12.86 3.65
N ILE A 288 -22.08 14.00 4.01
CA ILE A 288 -21.95 14.58 5.35
C ILE A 288 -22.56 13.72 6.47
N PHE A 289 -23.50 12.84 6.15
CA PHE A 289 -24.22 12.06 7.16
C PHE A 289 -23.39 10.93 7.78
N GLU A 290 -22.20 10.59 7.25
CA GLU A 290 -21.32 9.55 7.82
C GLU A 290 -20.81 9.86 9.25
N ASP A 291 -20.88 11.13 9.67
CA ASP A 291 -20.46 11.57 11.01
C ASP A 291 -21.58 11.58 12.06
N TYR A 292 -22.83 11.37 11.66
CA TYR A 292 -23.97 11.44 12.57
C TYR A 292 -24.35 10.06 13.09
N GLU A 293 -24.59 9.99 14.39
CA GLU A 293 -24.92 8.76 15.08
C GLU A 293 -26.40 8.39 14.91
N GLY A 294 -26.72 7.11 15.13
CA GLY A 294 -28.10 6.63 15.16
C GLY A 294 -28.76 6.49 13.79
N ILE A 295 -28.01 6.62 12.69
CA ILE A 295 -28.54 6.42 11.33
C ILE A 295 -28.68 4.91 11.08
N PRO A 296 -29.89 4.40 10.78
CA PRO A 296 -30.06 3.00 10.41
C PRO A 296 -29.60 2.75 8.98
N CYS A 297 -29.09 1.56 8.68
CA CYS A 297 -28.78 1.14 7.31
C CYS A 297 -30.06 1.13 6.46
N ALA A 298 -30.06 1.80 5.31
CA ALA A 298 -31.22 1.81 4.42
C ALA A 298 -31.61 0.43 3.85
N CYS A 299 -30.72 -0.57 3.94
CA CYS A 299 -31.02 -1.95 3.56
C CYS A 299 -31.49 -2.80 4.74
N CYS A 300 -30.61 -3.11 5.70
CA CYS A 300 -30.93 -4.07 6.77
C CYS A 300 -31.49 -3.42 8.04
N GLY A 301 -31.54 -2.09 8.13
CA GLY A 301 -32.12 -1.37 9.28
C GLY A 301 -31.24 -1.32 10.52
N VAL A 302 -30.08 -1.99 10.55
CA VAL A 302 -29.15 -1.94 11.69
C VAL A 302 -28.71 -0.51 11.97
N GLU A 303 -28.67 -0.11 13.25
CA GLU A 303 -28.13 1.19 13.63
C GLU A 303 -26.63 1.22 13.36
N THR A 304 -26.18 2.07 12.44
CA THR A 304 -24.80 2.07 11.98
C THR A 304 -23.86 2.79 12.95
N LEU A 305 -22.58 2.43 12.91
CA LEU A 305 -21.52 3.13 13.62
C LEU A 305 -20.91 4.21 12.73
N THR A 306 -20.67 5.40 13.29
CA THR A 306 -19.78 6.37 12.65
C THR A 306 -18.34 5.85 12.65
N HIS A 307 -17.48 6.41 11.79
CA HIS A 307 -16.07 6.07 11.82
C HIS A 307 -15.41 6.37 13.16
N LYS A 308 -15.81 7.45 13.83
CA LYS A 308 -15.31 7.84 15.16
C LYS A 308 -15.74 6.83 16.23
N GLN A 309 -17.03 6.45 16.28
CA GLN A 309 -17.52 5.44 17.21
C GLN A 309 -16.81 4.11 17.05
N LYS A 310 -16.62 3.65 15.80
CA LYS A 310 -15.85 2.44 15.49
C LYS A 310 -14.41 2.50 16.03
N LEU A 311 -13.72 3.63 15.87
CA LEU A 311 -12.35 3.77 16.38
C LEU A 311 -12.30 3.75 17.91
N ASN A 312 -13.26 4.37 18.59
CA ASN A 312 -13.36 4.35 20.04
C ASN A 312 -13.65 2.93 20.55
N LEU A 313 -14.65 2.26 19.96
CA LEU A 313 -14.98 0.87 20.28
C LEU A 313 -13.78 -0.05 20.09
N PHE A 314 -12.95 0.15 19.06
CA PHE A 314 -11.74 -0.65 18.86
C PHE A 314 -10.69 -0.42 19.94
N LYS A 315 -10.56 0.82 20.46
CA LYS A 315 -9.70 1.12 21.61
C LYS A 315 -10.21 0.42 22.87
N GLU A 316 -11.53 0.41 23.09
CA GLU A 316 -12.16 -0.29 24.21
C GLU A 316 -11.97 -1.81 24.12
N ILE A 317 -12.21 -2.41 22.94
CA ILE A 317 -11.95 -3.84 22.69
C ILE A 317 -10.49 -4.21 23.00
N ASN A 318 -9.54 -3.36 22.61
CA ASN A 318 -8.13 -3.62 22.87
C ASN A 318 -7.78 -3.59 24.37
N ARG A 319 -8.52 -2.80 25.17
CA ARG A 319 -8.33 -2.68 26.62
C ARG A 319 -8.96 -3.82 27.42
N CYS A 320 -9.91 -4.57 26.86
CA CYS A 320 -10.48 -5.73 27.55
C CYS A 320 -9.37 -6.73 27.93
N GLU A 321 -9.32 -7.11 29.21
CA GLU A 321 -8.27 -7.99 29.73
C GLU A 321 -8.60 -9.47 29.54
N ASN A 322 -9.89 -9.80 29.45
CA ASN A 322 -10.40 -11.17 29.37
C ASN A 322 -11.62 -11.29 28.43
N LEU A 323 -12.04 -12.53 28.19
CA LEU A 323 -13.15 -12.84 27.27
C LEU A 323 -14.52 -12.37 27.80
N HIS A 324 -14.71 -12.31 29.13
CA HIS A 324 -15.96 -11.85 29.74
C HIS A 324 -16.16 -10.35 29.52
N GLU A 325 -15.13 -9.54 29.74
CA GLU A 325 -15.15 -8.11 29.41
C GLU A 325 -15.43 -7.88 27.93
N LEU A 326 -14.78 -8.65 27.05
CA LEU A 326 -14.99 -8.57 25.62
C LEU A 326 -16.43 -8.93 25.23
N ASN A 327 -17.03 -9.95 25.86
CA ASN A 327 -18.43 -10.34 25.66
C ASN A 327 -19.40 -9.28 26.16
N ASN A 328 -19.16 -8.72 27.35
CA ASN A 328 -19.98 -7.66 27.93
C ASN A 328 -19.96 -6.40 27.05
N LEU A 329 -18.78 -5.98 26.60
CA LEU A 329 -18.65 -4.87 25.66
C LEU A 329 -19.37 -5.17 24.35
N SER A 330 -19.22 -6.37 23.80
CA SER A 330 -19.95 -6.79 22.60
C SER A 330 -21.47 -6.68 22.80
N ASN A 331 -22.00 -7.19 23.92
CA ASN A 331 -23.43 -7.17 24.24
C ASN A 331 -23.96 -5.72 24.37
N LEU A 332 -23.18 -4.82 24.98
CA LEU A 332 -23.53 -3.39 25.09
C LEU A 332 -23.73 -2.74 23.73
N TYR A 333 -22.91 -3.11 22.74
CA TYR A 333 -22.98 -2.58 21.37
C TYR A 333 -23.84 -3.45 20.41
N SER A 334 -24.56 -4.46 20.91
CA SER A 334 -25.26 -5.47 20.10
C SER A 334 -26.25 -4.88 19.09
N LYS A 335 -26.89 -3.74 19.39
CA LYS A 335 -27.81 -3.03 18.47
C LYS A 335 -27.16 -2.62 17.14
N HIS A 336 -25.83 -2.52 17.12
CA HIS A 336 -25.08 -2.19 15.93
C HIS A 336 -24.71 -3.41 15.09
N LEU A 337 -24.87 -4.64 15.57
CA LEU A 337 -24.40 -5.81 14.84
C LEU A 337 -25.29 -6.14 13.64
N THR A 338 -24.67 -6.35 12.47
CA THR A 338 -25.38 -6.94 11.33
C THR A 338 -25.79 -8.38 11.65
N ALA A 339 -26.71 -8.96 10.87
CA ALA A 339 -27.17 -10.34 11.09
C ALA A 339 -26.02 -11.36 11.19
N LYS A 340 -24.93 -11.17 10.42
CA LYS A 340 -23.71 -11.98 10.51
C LYS A 340 -23.03 -11.83 11.88
N GLY A 341 -22.79 -10.59 12.29
CA GLY A 341 -22.12 -10.27 13.54
C GLY A 341 -22.93 -10.75 14.75
N ALA A 342 -24.25 -10.57 14.73
CA ALA A 342 -25.16 -10.98 15.79
C ALA A 342 -25.17 -12.51 15.97
N LEU A 343 -25.14 -13.29 14.88
CA LEU A 343 -25.04 -14.74 14.96
C LEU A 343 -23.73 -15.20 15.63
N ILE A 344 -22.61 -14.59 15.25
CA ILE A 344 -21.29 -14.91 15.82
C ILE A 344 -21.24 -14.51 17.30
N GLN A 345 -21.69 -13.29 17.64
CA GLN A 345 -21.80 -12.83 19.02
C GLN A 345 -22.66 -13.79 19.86
N LYS A 346 -23.82 -14.21 19.36
CA LYS A 346 -24.70 -15.15 20.08
C LYS A 346 -24.00 -16.46 20.37
N ARG A 347 -23.23 -17.01 19.42
CA ARG A 347 -22.43 -18.23 19.62
C ARG A 347 -21.31 -18.01 20.63
N PHE A 348 -20.59 -16.88 20.54
CA PHE A 348 -19.54 -16.49 21.48
C PHE A 348 -20.07 -16.37 22.91
N ASN A 349 -21.17 -15.63 23.09
CA ASN A 349 -21.83 -15.47 24.38
C ASN A 349 -22.26 -16.83 24.97
N ARG A 350 -22.90 -17.68 24.15
CA ARG A 350 -23.31 -19.02 24.59
C ARG A 350 -22.14 -19.87 25.07
N LEU A 351 -21.00 -19.85 24.37
CA LEU A 351 -19.82 -20.61 24.78
C LEU A 351 -19.30 -20.18 26.16
N LEU A 352 -19.22 -18.86 26.39
CA LEU A 352 -18.80 -18.30 27.68
C LEU A 352 -19.82 -18.55 28.80
N GLN A 353 -21.12 -18.56 28.49
CA GLN A 353 -22.16 -18.93 29.46
C GLN A 353 -22.08 -20.40 29.86
N THR A 354 -21.79 -21.29 28.91
CA THR A 354 -21.70 -22.74 29.17
C THR A 354 -20.39 -23.16 29.83
N ASN A 355 -19.31 -22.42 29.57
CA ASN A 355 -18.00 -22.69 30.15
C ASN A 355 -17.28 -21.35 30.42
N PRO A 356 -17.48 -20.74 31.61
CA PRO A 356 -16.90 -19.43 31.91
C PRO A 356 -15.36 -19.38 31.92
N GLU A 357 -14.70 -20.51 32.16
CA GLU A 357 -13.24 -20.63 32.24
C GLU A 357 -12.60 -21.07 30.91
N ILE A 358 -13.38 -21.10 29.82
CA ILE A 358 -12.88 -21.50 28.50
C ILE A 358 -11.76 -20.57 28.02
N LYS A 359 -10.67 -21.15 27.51
CA LYS A 359 -9.55 -20.39 26.97
C LYS A 359 -9.89 -19.83 25.60
N GLU A 360 -9.24 -18.72 25.23
CA GLU A 360 -9.46 -18.06 23.94
C GLU A 360 -9.31 -19.03 22.76
N GLU A 361 -8.25 -19.84 22.76
CA GLU A 361 -7.97 -20.81 21.71
C GLU A 361 -9.14 -21.79 21.51
N ASP A 362 -9.70 -22.31 22.61
CA ASP A 362 -10.82 -23.25 22.61
C ASP A 362 -12.13 -22.59 22.15
N VAL A 363 -12.37 -21.34 22.55
CA VAL A 363 -13.53 -20.56 22.05
C VAL A 363 -13.42 -20.36 20.55
N MET A 364 -12.26 -19.92 20.07
CA MET A 364 -12.05 -19.65 18.65
C MET A 364 -12.16 -20.92 17.81
N LEU A 365 -11.56 -22.02 18.26
CA LEU A 365 -11.71 -23.34 17.63
C LEU A 365 -13.17 -23.80 17.60
N SER A 366 -13.93 -23.58 18.68
CA SER A 366 -15.35 -23.92 18.74
C SER A 366 -16.18 -23.10 17.75
N LEU A 367 -15.94 -21.79 17.65
CA LEU A 367 -16.63 -20.92 16.69
C LEU A 367 -16.30 -21.28 15.24
N GLN A 368 -15.04 -21.59 14.96
CA GLN A 368 -14.58 -22.06 13.67
C GLN A 368 -15.22 -23.41 13.30
N TYR A 369 -15.28 -24.35 14.24
CA TYR A 369 -15.97 -25.63 14.05
C TYR A 369 -17.44 -25.43 13.69
N LEU A 370 -18.16 -24.56 14.42
CA LEU A 370 -19.56 -24.24 14.12
C LEU A 370 -19.72 -23.62 12.71
N SER A 371 -18.78 -22.77 12.28
CA SER A 371 -18.75 -22.25 10.91
C SER A 371 -18.56 -23.38 9.87
N LYS A 372 -17.70 -24.37 10.14
CA LYS A 372 -17.54 -25.54 9.26
C LYS A 372 -18.78 -26.41 9.20
N GLN A 373 -19.52 -26.54 10.30
CA GLN A 373 -20.80 -27.24 10.29
C GLN A 373 -21.83 -26.52 9.41
N ASP A 374 -21.90 -25.19 9.46
CA ASP A 374 -22.77 -24.40 8.57
C ASP A 374 -22.41 -24.62 7.09
N ILE A 375 -21.11 -24.60 6.76
CA ILE A 375 -20.62 -24.85 5.40
C ILE A 375 -20.98 -26.28 4.96
N LYS A 376 -20.65 -27.28 5.78
CA LYS A 376 -20.94 -28.69 5.49
C LYS A 376 -22.44 -28.92 5.26
N HIS A 377 -23.28 -28.31 6.08
CA HIS A 377 -24.73 -28.40 5.93
C HIS A 377 -25.21 -27.80 4.60
N GLU A 378 -24.71 -26.61 4.21
CA GLU A 378 -25.09 -26.02 2.92
C GLU A 378 -24.59 -26.86 1.73
N MET A 379 -23.39 -27.44 1.84
CA MET A 379 -22.88 -28.36 0.81
C MET A 379 -23.78 -29.59 0.63
N GLN A 380 -24.28 -30.16 1.74
CA GLN A 380 -25.24 -31.25 1.71
C GLN A 380 -26.57 -30.82 1.08
N ASN A 381 -27.06 -29.61 1.38
CA ASN A 381 -28.28 -29.05 0.79
C ASN A 381 -28.12 -28.86 -0.72
N ILE A 382 -27.02 -28.26 -1.17
CA ILE A 382 -26.69 -28.08 -2.59
C ILE A 382 -26.65 -29.43 -3.30
N LYS A 383 -25.97 -30.42 -2.73
CA LYS A 383 -25.91 -31.77 -3.28
C LYS A 383 -27.31 -32.38 -3.42
N LYS A 384 -28.12 -32.31 -2.37
CA LYS A 384 -29.49 -32.84 -2.38
C LYS A 384 -30.35 -32.16 -3.44
N GLU A 385 -30.31 -30.83 -3.53
CA GLU A 385 -31.07 -30.08 -4.52
C GLU A 385 -30.62 -30.37 -5.96
N ILE A 386 -29.31 -30.47 -6.19
CA ILE A 386 -28.77 -30.85 -7.50
C ILE A 386 -29.19 -32.27 -7.86
N PHE A 387 -29.15 -33.22 -6.91
CA PHE A 387 -29.57 -34.59 -7.15
C PHE A 387 -31.07 -34.66 -7.53
N GLU A 388 -31.94 -34.03 -6.73
CA GLU A 388 -33.39 -34.00 -6.99
C GLU A 388 -33.72 -33.28 -8.31
N PHE A 389 -33.01 -32.20 -8.61
CA PHE A 389 -33.15 -31.48 -9.86
C PHE A 389 -32.71 -32.34 -11.06
N SER A 390 -31.60 -33.06 -10.93
CA SER A 390 -31.04 -33.89 -12.01
C SER A 390 -31.83 -35.17 -12.26
N LYS A 391 -32.45 -35.77 -11.23
CA LYS A 391 -33.23 -37.02 -11.36
C LYS A 391 -34.35 -36.96 -12.40
N LYS A 392 -34.92 -35.77 -12.61
CA LYS A 392 -36.05 -35.55 -13.54
C LYS A 392 -35.61 -35.20 -14.97
N ARG A 393 -34.32 -35.27 -15.28
CA ARG A 393 -33.73 -34.69 -16.50
C ARG A 393 -32.74 -35.64 -17.16
N LYS A 394 -32.67 -35.57 -18.49
CA LYS A 394 -31.70 -36.33 -19.28
C LYS A 394 -30.44 -35.48 -19.50
N TYR A 395 -29.28 -36.08 -19.26
CA TYR A 395 -27.96 -35.50 -19.49
C TYR A 395 -27.17 -36.45 -20.40
N ASN A 396 -26.31 -35.89 -21.26
CA ASN A 396 -25.33 -36.70 -22.01
C ASN A 396 -24.24 -37.24 -21.06
N ASN A 397 -23.40 -38.15 -21.53
CA ASN A 397 -22.39 -38.80 -20.68
C ASN A 397 -21.37 -37.78 -20.13
N PHE A 398 -20.92 -36.84 -20.95
CA PHE A 398 -19.98 -35.80 -20.55
C PHE A 398 -20.55 -34.91 -19.42
N ASP A 399 -21.80 -34.48 -19.54
CA ASP A 399 -22.50 -33.69 -18.53
C ASP A 399 -22.71 -34.49 -17.22
N LYS A 400 -22.97 -35.80 -17.31
CA LYS A 400 -23.06 -36.68 -16.12
C LYS A 400 -21.71 -36.77 -15.41
N GLU A 401 -20.62 -36.91 -16.15
CA GLU A 401 -19.26 -36.95 -15.59
C GLU A 401 -18.93 -35.65 -14.87
N LEU A 402 -19.17 -34.49 -15.50
CA LEU A 402 -18.94 -33.18 -14.88
C LEU A 402 -19.80 -32.98 -13.62
N LEU A 403 -21.06 -33.42 -13.64
CA LEU A 403 -21.95 -33.33 -12.48
C LEU A 403 -21.46 -34.23 -11.33
N ASN A 404 -21.07 -35.46 -11.65
CA ASN A 404 -20.54 -36.39 -10.65
C ASN A 404 -19.22 -35.91 -10.06
N ASP A 405 -18.33 -35.34 -10.88
CA ASP A 405 -17.07 -34.74 -10.42
C ASP A 405 -17.33 -33.56 -9.47
N PHE A 406 -18.30 -32.70 -9.80
CA PHE A 406 -18.72 -31.61 -8.91
C PHE A 406 -19.18 -32.13 -7.54
N ILE A 407 -20.09 -33.11 -7.52
CA ILE A 407 -20.60 -33.70 -6.28
C ILE A 407 -19.49 -34.39 -5.48
N TYR A 408 -18.64 -35.16 -6.16
CA TYR A 408 -17.51 -35.86 -5.53
C TYR A 408 -16.52 -34.87 -4.89
N LYS A 409 -16.17 -33.79 -5.58
CA LYS A 409 -15.26 -32.77 -5.04
C LYS A 409 -15.87 -32.00 -3.87
N ILE A 410 -17.18 -31.72 -3.92
CA ILE A 410 -17.88 -31.13 -2.76
C ILE A 410 -17.77 -32.04 -1.54
N ASP A 411 -18.10 -33.33 -1.70
CA ASP A 411 -18.08 -34.29 -0.60
C ASP A 411 -16.67 -34.45 -0.03
N ASN A 412 -15.65 -34.65 -0.86
CA ASN A 412 -14.32 -34.95 -0.34
C ASN A 412 -13.62 -33.75 0.31
N LYS A 413 -13.83 -32.55 -0.24
CA LYS A 413 -13.13 -31.36 0.24
C LYS A 413 -13.86 -30.73 1.43
N TYR A 414 -15.11 -30.36 1.25
CA TYR A 414 -15.81 -29.51 2.22
C TYR A 414 -16.36 -30.29 3.42
N SER A 415 -16.55 -31.61 3.31
CA SER A 415 -16.97 -32.43 4.46
C SER A 415 -15.84 -32.73 5.44
N ARG A 416 -14.57 -32.58 5.01
CA ARG A 416 -13.36 -32.92 5.76
C ARG A 416 -12.53 -31.69 6.15
N MET A 417 -13.05 -30.49 5.94
CA MET A 417 -12.36 -29.25 6.31
C MET A 417 -12.03 -29.24 7.80
N LYS A 418 -10.79 -28.87 8.12
CA LYS A 418 -10.38 -28.67 9.52
C LYS A 418 -11.02 -27.38 10.05
N PRO A 419 -11.31 -27.26 11.36
CA PRO A 419 -11.86 -26.04 11.95
C PRO A 419 -11.03 -24.79 11.60
N SER A 420 -9.72 -24.87 11.73
CA SER A 420 -8.79 -23.76 11.48
C SER A 420 -8.56 -23.42 10.00
N GLU A 421 -9.06 -24.23 9.06
CA GLU A 421 -8.85 -24.04 7.63
C GLU A 421 -9.84 -23.00 7.08
N LEU A 422 -9.38 -21.93 6.44
CA LEU A 422 -10.28 -20.92 5.87
C LEU A 422 -11.06 -21.48 4.66
N PHE A 423 -12.37 -21.26 4.59
CA PHE A 423 -13.14 -21.54 3.39
C PHE A 423 -12.75 -20.57 2.26
N ARG A 424 -12.36 -21.10 1.10
CA ARG A 424 -11.88 -20.30 -0.03
C ARG A 424 -12.93 -20.23 -1.13
N TYR A 425 -13.53 -19.04 -1.27
CA TYR A 425 -14.57 -18.80 -2.28
C TYR A 425 -14.05 -18.96 -3.71
N ASP A 426 -12.81 -18.55 -3.97
CA ASP A 426 -12.15 -18.67 -5.26
C ASP A 426 -11.95 -20.13 -5.68
N GLU A 427 -11.50 -20.98 -4.76
CA GLU A 427 -11.39 -22.42 -5.03
C GLU A 427 -12.76 -23.08 -5.28
N TYR A 428 -13.81 -22.61 -4.60
CA TYR A 428 -15.19 -23.06 -4.88
C TYR A 428 -15.67 -22.57 -6.25
N ASP A 429 -15.35 -21.33 -6.63
CA ASP A 429 -15.73 -20.75 -7.91
C ASP A 429 -15.04 -21.48 -9.08
N GLU A 430 -13.76 -21.81 -8.92
CA GLU A 430 -12.97 -22.63 -9.85
C GLU A 430 -13.57 -24.03 -9.98
N LEU A 431 -13.95 -24.67 -8.87
CA LEU A 431 -14.68 -25.94 -8.91
C LEU A 431 -15.94 -25.85 -9.78
N VAL A 432 -16.76 -24.81 -9.60
CA VAL A 432 -17.97 -24.60 -10.43
C VAL A 432 -17.58 -24.33 -11.89
N SER A 433 -16.47 -23.62 -12.12
CA SER A 433 -15.94 -23.31 -13.45
C SER A 433 -15.50 -24.56 -14.22
N ASP A 434 -14.79 -25.45 -13.55
CA ASP A 434 -14.20 -26.65 -14.15
C ASP A 434 -15.18 -27.81 -14.29
N THR A 435 -16.39 -27.67 -13.74
CA THR A 435 -17.43 -28.69 -13.75
C THR A 435 -18.71 -28.16 -14.43
N LEU A 436 -19.61 -27.56 -13.65
CA LEU A 436 -20.94 -27.14 -14.11
C LEU A 436 -20.87 -26.14 -15.27
N ASN A 437 -19.86 -25.26 -15.29
CA ASN A 437 -19.67 -24.31 -16.39
C ASN A 437 -19.24 -24.96 -17.70
N ARG A 438 -18.71 -26.18 -17.69
CA ARG A 438 -18.32 -26.91 -18.92
C ARG A 438 -19.45 -27.74 -19.50
N MET A 439 -20.58 -27.85 -18.79
CA MET A 439 -21.72 -28.61 -19.27
C MET A 439 -22.34 -27.98 -20.53
N THR A 440 -22.84 -28.83 -21.42
CA THR A 440 -23.58 -28.42 -22.63
C THR A 440 -25.10 -28.42 -22.41
N SER A 441 -25.57 -29.02 -21.32
CA SER A 441 -26.99 -29.07 -20.93
C SER A 441 -27.67 -27.69 -20.90
N PRO A 442 -28.94 -27.59 -21.36
CA PRO A 442 -29.74 -26.36 -21.21
C PRO A 442 -29.99 -26.01 -19.72
N TYR A 443 -29.81 -26.96 -18.81
CA TYR A 443 -30.05 -26.76 -17.38
C TYR A 443 -28.83 -26.23 -16.62
N LYS A 444 -27.67 -26.06 -17.28
CA LYS A 444 -26.42 -25.55 -16.69
C LYS A 444 -26.61 -24.32 -15.82
N LYS A 445 -27.33 -23.30 -16.32
CA LYS A 445 -27.54 -22.03 -15.59
C LYS A 445 -28.28 -22.24 -14.26
N THR A 446 -29.23 -23.17 -14.22
CA THR A 446 -29.98 -23.48 -13.00
C THR A 446 -29.11 -24.22 -11.99
N LEU A 447 -28.31 -25.19 -12.44
CA LEU A 447 -27.35 -25.91 -11.58
C LEU A 447 -26.32 -24.95 -10.97
N ILE A 448 -25.76 -24.02 -11.75
CA ILE A 448 -24.84 -22.99 -11.25
C ILE A 448 -25.52 -22.07 -10.23
N LYS A 449 -26.79 -21.71 -10.47
CA LYS A 449 -27.56 -20.89 -9.52
C LYS A 449 -27.77 -21.61 -8.19
N ILE A 450 -28.08 -22.91 -8.23
CA ILE A 450 -28.21 -23.74 -7.02
C ILE A 450 -26.86 -23.81 -6.30
N SER A 451 -25.77 -24.12 -7.00
CA SER A 451 -24.45 -24.28 -6.39
C SER A 451 -23.88 -23.01 -5.79
N LYS A 452 -24.12 -21.84 -6.39
CA LYS A 452 -23.58 -20.57 -5.87
C LYS A 452 -24.46 -19.92 -4.80
N ARG A 453 -25.64 -20.46 -4.51
CA ARG A 453 -26.55 -19.90 -3.51
C ARG A 453 -25.91 -19.94 -2.13
N ASN A 454 -25.96 -18.82 -1.39
CA ASN A 454 -25.41 -18.66 -0.04
C ASN A 454 -23.90 -18.88 0.15
N ILE A 455 -23.15 -19.38 -0.84
CA ILE A 455 -21.73 -19.70 -0.69
C ILE A 455 -20.87 -18.48 -0.35
N LYS A 456 -21.10 -17.34 -1.03
CA LYS A 456 -20.38 -16.09 -0.73
C LYS A 456 -20.68 -15.60 0.69
N GLU A 457 -21.91 -15.80 1.15
CA GLU A 457 -22.34 -15.42 2.49
C GLU A 457 -21.67 -16.28 3.57
N LEU A 458 -21.55 -17.59 3.33
CA LEU A 458 -20.82 -18.51 4.20
C LEU A 458 -19.34 -18.17 4.27
N TYR A 459 -18.70 -17.91 3.14
CA TYR A 459 -17.31 -17.44 3.09
C TYR A 459 -17.09 -16.20 3.95
N LEU A 460 -17.95 -15.19 3.81
CA LEU A 460 -17.81 -13.96 4.58
C LEU A 460 -18.00 -14.19 6.08
N LYS A 461 -18.90 -15.09 6.49
CA LYS A 461 -19.06 -15.48 7.91
C LYS A 461 -17.85 -16.22 8.43
N ASP A 462 -17.32 -17.17 7.67
CA ASP A 462 -16.14 -17.96 8.03
C ASP A 462 -14.89 -17.07 8.21
N ALA A 463 -14.72 -16.10 7.32
CA ALA A 463 -13.63 -15.12 7.40
C ALA A 463 -13.70 -14.22 8.65
N LEU A 464 -14.86 -14.06 9.28
CA LEU A 464 -14.99 -13.28 10.53
C LEU A 464 -14.43 -14.06 11.73
N VAL A 465 -14.65 -15.37 11.79
CA VAL A 465 -14.14 -16.25 12.87
C VAL A 465 -12.74 -16.80 12.60
N SER A 466 -12.23 -16.60 11.38
CA SER A 466 -10.87 -16.94 10.94
C SER A 466 -10.11 -15.69 10.49
N PRO A 467 -9.84 -14.73 11.40
CA PRO A 467 -9.19 -13.48 11.04
C PRO A 467 -7.76 -13.72 10.50
N PRO A 468 -7.29 -12.93 9.52
CA PRO A 468 -5.94 -13.11 8.97
C PRO A 468 -4.84 -12.92 10.04
N PRO A 469 -3.71 -13.66 9.97
CA PRO A 469 -2.63 -13.56 10.95
C PRO A 469 -2.13 -12.14 11.21
N LEU A 470 -2.04 -11.31 10.15
CA LEU A 470 -1.65 -9.89 10.26
C LEU A 470 -2.62 -9.05 11.11
N VAL A 471 -3.91 -9.40 11.11
CA VAL A 471 -4.92 -8.70 11.92
C VAL A 471 -4.82 -9.17 13.38
N VAL A 472 -4.55 -10.46 13.60
CA VAL A 472 -4.31 -11.03 14.94
C VAL A 472 -3.04 -10.42 15.56
N GLU A 473 -1.93 -10.37 14.82
CA GLU A 473 -0.67 -9.72 15.24
C GLU A 473 -0.90 -8.27 15.68
N LYS A 474 -1.72 -7.52 14.92
CA LYS A 474 -2.05 -6.12 15.22
C LYS A 474 -2.94 -5.94 16.46
N THR A 475 -3.78 -6.91 16.77
CA THR A 475 -4.78 -6.82 17.86
C THR A 475 -4.35 -7.55 19.12
N GLY A 476 -3.33 -8.42 19.03
CA GLY A 476 -2.80 -9.24 20.11
C GLY A 476 -3.68 -10.43 20.49
N SER A 477 -4.86 -10.59 19.89
CA SER A 477 -5.84 -11.64 20.22
C SER A 477 -6.74 -11.93 19.03
N GLN A 478 -7.00 -13.22 18.79
CA GLN A 478 -7.89 -13.68 17.73
C GLN A 478 -9.36 -13.34 18.06
N ALA A 479 -9.75 -13.44 19.33
CA ALA A 479 -11.09 -13.03 19.76
C ALA A 479 -11.30 -11.52 19.59
N LYS A 480 -10.32 -10.69 19.98
CA LYS A 480 -10.37 -9.23 19.74
C LYS A 480 -10.46 -8.91 18.25
N ALA A 481 -9.66 -9.58 17.41
CA ALA A 481 -9.74 -9.43 15.95
C ALA A 481 -11.13 -9.78 15.38
N MET A 482 -11.72 -10.89 15.84
CA MET A 482 -13.07 -11.30 15.44
C MET A 482 -14.10 -10.24 15.83
N ILE A 483 -14.09 -9.77 17.08
CA ILE A 483 -15.06 -8.77 17.56
C ILE A 483 -14.90 -7.43 16.82
N GLN A 484 -13.68 -6.98 16.56
CA GLN A 484 -13.45 -5.80 15.71
C GLN A 484 -14.01 -6.00 14.29
N ASN A 485 -13.83 -7.19 13.70
CA ASN A 485 -14.30 -7.47 12.35
C ASN A 485 -15.83 -7.50 12.25
N ILE A 486 -16.56 -8.04 13.23
CA ILE A 486 -18.03 -8.03 13.20
C ILE A 486 -18.58 -6.60 13.30
N PHE A 487 -17.99 -5.73 14.13
CA PHE A 487 -18.43 -4.32 14.23
C PHE A 487 -18.00 -3.47 13.03
N LYS A 488 -16.90 -3.82 12.37
CA LYS A 488 -16.46 -3.16 11.13
C LYS A 488 -17.49 -3.25 10.02
N LEU A 489 -18.32 -4.30 10.00
CA LEU A 489 -19.40 -4.49 9.03
C LEU A 489 -20.58 -3.53 9.23
N SER A 490 -20.69 -2.95 10.42
CA SER A 490 -21.80 -2.08 10.83
C SER A 490 -21.54 -0.60 10.59
N VAL A 491 -20.34 -0.26 10.14
CA VAL A 491 -19.93 1.12 9.87
C VAL A 491 -20.75 1.68 8.72
N LEU A 492 -21.26 2.91 8.87
CA LEU A 492 -21.97 3.61 7.81
C LEU A 492 -21.03 3.85 6.64
N THR A 493 -21.52 3.57 5.44
CA THR A 493 -20.83 3.81 4.18
C THR A 493 -21.83 4.34 3.18
N VAL A 494 -21.34 5.12 2.23
CA VAL A 494 -22.15 5.59 1.10
C VAL A 494 -22.23 4.52 0.03
N ASP A 495 -23.43 4.34 -0.50
CA ASP A 495 -23.66 3.58 -1.72
C ASP A 495 -24.48 4.40 -2.72
N HIS A 496 -24.17 4.23 -4.00
CA HIS A 496 -24.96 4.84 -5.06
C HIS A 496 -26.19 3.96 -5.35
N ILE A 497 -27.39 4.55 -5.31
CA ILE A 497 -28.65 3.86 -5.63
C ILE A 497 -28.53 3.27 -7.04
N ASN A 498 -28.23 4.08 -8.05
CA ASN A 498 -27.73 3.61 -9.34
C ASN A 498 -26.20 3.59 -9.34
N PRO A 499 -25.54 2.42 -9.49
CA PRO A 499 -24.08 2.33 -9.56
C PRO A 499 -23.48 3.19 -10.67
N LYS A 500 -22.29 3.75 -10.43
CA LYS A 500 -21.54 4.53 -11.45
C LYS A 500 -21.28 3.74 -12.74
N SER A 501 -21.04 2.43 -12.62
CA SER A 501 -20.87 1.52 -13.78
C SER A 501 -22.09 1.47 -14.70
N ASN A 502 -23.27 1.89 -14.22
CA ASN A 502 -24.52 1.94 -14.96
C ASN A 502 -24.97 3.40 -15.21
N GLY A 503 -24.01 4.33 -15.28
CA GLY A 503 -24.28 5.76 -15.56
C GLY A 503 -24.91 6.53 -14.40
N GLY A 504 -24.83 6.00 -13.17
CA GLY A 504 -25.27 6.72 -11.97
C GLY A 504 -24.48 8.01 -11.76
N LYS A 505 -25.19 9.12 -11.52
CA LYS A 505 -24.59 10.41 -11.17
C LYS A 505 -24.01 10.35 -9.76
N ASP A 506 -22.96 11.13 -9.53
CA ASP A 506 -22.32 11.26 -8.22
C ASP A 506 -22.93 12.41 -7.40
N ASP A 507 -24.24 12.59 -7.48
CA ASP A 507 -24.99 13.59 -6.74
C ASP A 507 -25.61 12.99 -5.46
N TYR A 508 -26.01 13.86 -4.54
CA TYR A 508 -26.65 13.45 -3.29
C TYR A 508 -27.95 12.67 -3.53
N ALA A 509 -28.75 13.04 -4.52
CA ALA A 509 -30.02 12.37 -4.84
C ALA A 509 -29.83 10.88 -5.23
N ASN A 510 -28.61 10.49 -5.63
CA ASN A 510 -28.24 9.11 -5.94
C ASN A 510 -27.46 8.42 -4.80
N LYS A 511 -27.30 9.01 -3.62
CA LYS A 511 -26.53 8.47 -2.48
C LYS A 511 -27.44 8.10 -1.31
N VAL A 512 -27.21 6.93 -0.73
CA VAL A 512 -27.85 6.47 0.52
C VAL A 512 -26.84 5.81 1.45
N GLY A 513 -27.10 5.86 2.75
CA GLY A 513 -26.25 5.25 3.75
C GLY A 513 -26.57 3.78 3.98
N TYR A 514 -25.61 2.90 3.67
CA TYR A 514 -25.65 1.47 3.97
C TYR A 514 -24.58 1.11 4.99
N CYS A 515 -24.86 0.13 5.85
CA CYS A 515 -23.76 -0.52 6.58
C CYS A 515 -22.82 -1.18 5.57
N LYS A 516 -21.53 -1.24 5.93
CA LYS A 516 -20.49 -1.83 5.09
C LYS A 516 -20.83 -3.24 4.58
N ASP A 517 -21.52 -4.05 5.39
CA ASP A 517 -21.99 -5.38 4.99
C ASP A 517 -22.95 -5.34 3.79
N CYS A 518 -24.01 -4.53 3.87
CA CYS A 518 -24.99 -4.35 2.81
C CYS A 518 -24.38 -3.72 1.56
N ASN A 519 -23.48 -2.76 1.73
CA ASN A 519 -22.78 -2.13 0.60
C ASN A 519 -21.91 -3.15 -0.15
N ASN A 520 -21.09 -3.93 0.58
CA ASN A 520 -20.29 -5.01 0.00
C ASN A 520 -21.16 -6.08 -0.69
N ALA A 521 -22.34 -6.38 -0.14
CA ALA A 521 -23.27 -7.36 -0.70
C ALA A 521 -23.94 -6.86 -1.98
N LYS A 522 -24.34 -5.58 -2.05
CA LYS A 522 -24.89 -4.98 -3.27
C LYS A 522 -23.86 -4.88 -4.38
N SER A 523 -22.65 -4.37 -4.08
CA SER A 523 -21.59 -4.16 -5.06
C SER A 523 -22.12 -3.43 -6.32
N GLY A 524 -21.84 -3.93 -7.53
CA GLY A 524 -22.31 -3.37 -8.80
C GLY A 524 -23.75 -3.74 -9.19
N MET A 525 -24.53 -4.40 -8.33
CA MET A 525 -25.87 -4.84 -8.67
C MET A 525 -26.82 -3.65 -8.91
N VAL A 526 -27.63 -3.74 -9.96
CA VAL A 526 -28.68 -2.76 -10.24
C VAL A 526 -29.72 -2.73 -9.13
N PHE A 527 -30.15 -1.52 -8.76
CA PHE A 527 -31.07 -1.30 -7.65
C PHE A 527 -32.35 -2.16 -7.67
N PRO A 528 -33.09 -2.31 -8.79
CA PRO A 528 -34.31 -3.12 -8.77
C PRO A 528 -34.05 -4.62 -8.54
N ALA A 529 -32.88 -5.15 -8.92
CA ALA A 529 -32.51 -6.52 -8.58
C ALA A 529 -32.15 -6.63 -7.09
N TRP A 530 -31.48 -5.62 -6.55
CA TRP A 530 -31.15 -5.55 -5.13
C TRP A 530 -32.41 -5.48 -4.25
N VAL A 531 -33.38 -4.64 -4.60
CA VAL A 531 -34.69 -4.54 -3.91
C VAL A 531 -35.44 -5.86 -3.95
N ALA A 532 -35.41 -6.58 -5.08
CA ALA A 532 -36.05 -7.90 -5.19
C ALA A 532 -35.39 -8.96 -4.29
N LEU A 533 -34.07 -8.86 -4.07
CA LEU A 533 -33.34 -9.77 -3.18
C LEU A 533 -33.45 -9.38 -1.70
N ARG A 534 -33.68 -8.10 -1.41
CA ARG A 534 -33.73 -7.53 -0.06
C ARG A 534 -35.02 -6.73 0.14
N PRO A 535 -36.18 -7.42 0.21
CA PRO A 535 -37.48 -6.76 0.35
C PRO A 535 -37.58 -5.89 1.61
N GLU A 536 -36.74 -6.13 2.63
CA GLU A 536 -36.66 -5.30 3.83
C GLU A 536 -36.28 -3.83 3.56
N ILE A 537 -35.68 -3.52 2.39
CA ILE A 537 -35.42 -2.14 1.95
C ILE A 537 -36.70 -1.30 1.96
N ASN A 538 -37.85 -1.91 1.65
CA ASN A 538 -39.14 -1.22 1.62
C ASN A 538 -39.52 -0.63 2.99
N ILE A 539 -39.02 -1.21 4.08
CA ILE A 539 -39.26 -0.73 5.44
C ILE A 539 -38.09 0.15 5.92
N ASN A 540 -36.86 -0.24 5.60
CA ASN A 540 -35.66 0.36 6.19
C ASN A 540 -35.21 1.64 5.50
N LEU A 541 -35.42 1.78 4.19
CA LEU A 541 -35.06 3.01 3.47
C LEU A 541 -35.92 4.21 3.91
N PRO A 542 -37.25 4.11 4.06
CA PRO A 542 -38.05 5.18 4.66
C PRO A 542 -37.58 5.58 6.06
N ARG A 543 -37.25 4.60 6.92
CA ARG A 543 -36.72 4.87 8.27
C ARG A 543 -35.38 5.60 8.24
N HIS A 544 -34.49 5.20 7.32
CA HIS A 544 -33.23 5.87 7.08
C HIS A 544 -33.42 7.33 6.68
N LEU A 545 -34.25 7.59 5.67
CA LEU A 545 -34.51 8.94 5.17
C LEU A 545 -35.20 9.82 6.23
N LYS A 546 -36.13 9.25 7.01
CA LYS A 546 -36.75 9.93 8.14
C LYS A 546 -35.70 10.34 9.18
N LYS A 547 -34.79 9.44 9.55
CA LYS A 547 -33.73 9.77 10.51
C LYS A 547 -32.81 10.87 10.01
N ILE A 548 -32.51 10.88 8.71
CA ILE A 548 -31.73 11.97 8.11
C ILE A 548 -32.51 13.28 8.13
N ALA A 549 -33.81 13.28 7.83
CA ALA A 549 -34.65 14.47 7.92
C ALA A 549 -34.65 15.07 9.34
N GLU A 550 -34.77 14.23 10.37
CA GLU A 550 -34.66 14.64 11.77
C GLU A 550 -33.30 15.29 12.08
N ILE A 551 -32.20 14.74 11.55
CA ILE A 551 -30.85 15.30 11.72
C ILE A 551 -30.73 16.66 11.02
N ILE A 552 -31.19 16.77 9.76
CA ILE A 552 -31.16 18.03 9.01
C ILE A 552 -31.89 19.13 9.77
N LYS A 553 -33.10 18.81 10.29
CA LYS A 553 -33.92 19.72 11.08
C LYS A 553 -33.22 20.13 12.37
N LYS A 554 -32.76 19.16 13.17
CA LYS A 554 -32.13 19.40 14.47
C LYS A 554 -30.83 20.20 14.36
N GLU A 555 -29.98 19.85 13.40
CA GLU A 555 -28.63 20.40 13.25
C GLU A 555 -28.61 21.60 12.29
N ARG A 556 -29.77 21.97 11.72
CA ARG A 556 -29.96 23.11 10.80
C ARG A 556 -28.99 23.07 9.61
N ILE A 557 -28.85 21.89 9.00
CA ILE A 557 -27.92 21.66 7.90
C ILE A 557 -28.43 22.40 6.65
N LYS A 558 -27.68 23.42 6.20
CA LYS A 558 -28.03 24.20 5.00
C LYS A 558 -27.92 23.35 3.73
N ASP A 559 -28.73 23.69 2.72
CA ASP A 559 -28.73 23.13 1.36
C ASP A 559 -29.03 21.62 1.26
N MET A 560 -29.56 21.02 2.32
CA MET A 560 -29.86 19.58 2.40
C MET A 560 -31.33 19.27 2.66
N GLN A 561 -32.19 20.29 2.77
CA GLN A 561 -33.61 20.17 3.11
C GLN A 561 -34.38 19.24 2.17
N SER A 562 -34.04 19.25 0.88
CA SER A 562 -34.69 18.44 -0.16
C SER A 562 -34.04 17.06 -0.37
N TYR A 563 -32.93 16.76 0.32
CA TYR A 563 -32.19 15.50 0.13
C TYR A 563 -33.07 14.26 0.40
N PRO A 564 -33.78 14.14 1.54
CA PRO A 564 -34.59 12.94 1.79
C PRO A 564 -35.63 12.67 0.70
N GLU A 565 -36.29 13.71 0.20
CA GLU A 565 -37.31 13.62 -0.83
C GLU A 565 -36.73 13.29 -2.22
N THR A 566 -35.58 13.86 -2.57
CA THR A 566 -34.92 13.58 -3.85
C THR A 566 -34.34 12.16 -3.88
N ALA A 567 -33.75 11.68 -2.78
CA ALA A 567 -33.29 10.30 -2.64
C ALA A 567 -34.46 9.29 -2.67
N ALA A 568 -35.59 9.61 -2.03
CA ALA A 568 -36.82 8.81 -2.08
C ALA A 568 -37.32 8.67 -3.53
N ARG A 569 -37.48 9.80 -4.25
CA ARG A 569 -37.93 9.82 -5.65
C ARG A 569 -36.99 9.03 -6.58
N THR A 570 -35.68 9.19 -6.42
CA THR A 570 -34.69 8.40 -7.17
C THR A 570 -34.85 6.91 -6.91
N SER A 571 -34.99 6.53 -5.64
CA SER A 571 -35.16 5.13 -5.24
C SER A 571 -36.44 4.51 -5.81
N MET A 572 -37.58 5.19 -5.71
CA MET A 572 -38.86 4.72 -6.27
C MET A 572 -38.82 4.55 -7.78
N ARG A 573 -38.24 5.53 -8.48
CA ARG A 573 -38.06 5.50 -9.95
C ARG A 573 -37.22 4.30 -10.38
N LEU A 574 -36.06 4.09 -9.74
CA LEU A 574 -35.15 3.00 -10.10
C LEU A 574 -35.68 1.62 -9.69
N ALA A 575 -36.44 1.55 -8.60
CA ALA A 575 -37.13 0.34 -8.17
C ALA A 575 -38.37 -0.01 -9.03
N ARG A 576 -38.72 0.83 -10.03
CA ARG A 576 -39.89 0.65 -10.91
C ARG A 576 -41.20 0.53 -10.12
N GLY A 577 -41.39 1.37 -9.11
CA GLY A 577 -42.60 1.41 -8.29
C GLY A 577 -42.73 0.29 -7.24
N LYS A 578 -41.70 -0.57 -7.07
CA LYS A 578 -41.72 -1.65 -6.06
C LYS A 578 -41.44 -1.20 -4.62
N LEU A 579 -41.13 0.08 -4.42
CA LEU A 579 -40.89 0.66 -3.11
C LEU A 579 -42.02 1.63 -2.78
N ASN A 580 -42.54 1.54 -1.57
CA ASN A 580 -43.49 2.48 -1.01
C ASN A 580 -42.77 3.36 0.00
N ILE A 581 -42.35 4.55 -0.44
CA ILE A 581 -41.57 5.49 0.36
C ILE A 581 -42.36 6.79 0.45
N PRO A 582 -42.44 7.44 1.64
CA PRO A 582 -43.03 8.77 1.75
C PRO A 582 -42.40 9.76 0.75
N GLU A 583 -43.24 10.55 0.08
CA GLU A 583 -42.79 11.58 -0.86
C GLU A 583 -42.38 12.88 -0.18
N LYS A 584 -42.75 13.06 1.10
CA LYS A 584 -42.48 14.26 1.89
C LYS A 584 -41.84 13.91 3.22
N TYR A 585 -40.88 14.72 3.64
CA TYR A 585 -40.22 14.62 4.93
C TYR A 585 -40.17 16.00 5.59
N ASP A 586 -40.45 16.07 6.90
CA ASP A 586 -40.32 17.31 7.66
C ASP A 586 -38.84 17.59 7.96
N THR A 587 -38.27 18.58 7.27
CA THR A 587 -36.88 19.03 7.42
C THR A 587 -36.77 20.47 7.91
N ILE A 588 -37.89 21.14 8.23
CA ILE A 588 -37.95 22.55 8.62
C ILE A 588 -38.12 22.65 10.14
N GLY A 589 -37.18 23.33 10.79
CA GLY A 589 -37.08 23.51 12.25
C GLY A 589 -37.96 24.59 12.80
#